data_AF-A0A9D5IMS0-F1
#
_entry.id   AF-A0A9D5IMS0-F1
#
_cell.length_a   1.000
_cell.length_b   1.000
_cell.length_c   1.000
_cell.angle_alpha   90.00
_cell.angle_beta   90.00
_cell.angle_gamma   90.00
#
_symmetry.space_group_name_H-M   'P 1'
#
loop_
_entity.id
_entity.type
_entity.pdbx_description
1 polymer ?
#
loop_
_entity_poly.entity_id
_entity_poly.type
_entity_poly.pdbx_seq_one_letter_code
_entity_poly.pdbx_strand_id
1 'polypeptide(L)'
;MPVPVGKGTRLLGEVIAWACPGLSVTHTALVAALEVADLDPGVARELAPRHAFARACRVLSDQRIIRPVAEDASTITFQFTAESRNDDKFEYTLETMISLDKQTGSVSCELPGLATLAQEELDRCIAVRTGSDVTRVIQKLFERQADLFPIRPGGGCYFTPIRHAVFVDRIQDLLNRVGGRLLRFPVPVGTTEGDRSVTQAVADGLAAVVAEHRHAVALFGSDTREDTLKRAAERIRTTKYKLNAYAEYLAGEKERLDRAVADAEAELRDKVEQIAGEAVHA
;
A
#
# COMPACT_ATOMS: atom_id res chain seq x y z
N MET A 1 -36.25 5.47 -11.03
CA MET A 1 -36.16 6.81 -11.66
C MET A 1 -34.73 7.33 -11.43
N PRO A 2 -33.99 7.78 -12.45
CA PRO A 2 -32.71 8.46 -12.20
C PRO A 2 -32.98 9.71 -11.36
N VAL A 3 -32.30 9.83 -10.23
CA VAL A 3 -32.40 11.02 -9.36
C VAL A 3 -31.69 12.17 -10.07
N PRO A 4 -32.38 13.26 -10.43
CA PRO A 4 -31.71 14.42 -11.02
C PRO A 4 -30.80 15.06 -9.97
N VAL A 5 -29.49 14.95 -10.16
CA VAL A 5 -28.50 15.67 -9.35
C VAL A 5 -28.45 17.10 -9.88
N GLY A 6 -29.11 18.03 -9.19
CA GLY A 6 -29.11 19.45 -9.55
C GLY A 6 -27.73 20.08 -9.37
N LYS A 7 -27.47 21.19 -10.07
CA LYS A 7 -26.31 22.04 -9.75
C LYS A 7 -26.43 22.50 -8.29
N GLY A 8 -25.38 22.28 -7.50
CA GLY A 8 -25.35 22.64 -6.08
C GLY A 8 -25.87 21.56 -5.12
N THR A 9 -26.14 20.33 -5.58
CA THR A 9 -26.45 19.21 -4.68
C THR A 9 -25.29 18.98 -3.70
N ARG A 10 -25.61 18.94 -2.41
CA ARG A 10 -24.65 18.58 -1.36
C ARG A 10 -24.18 17.14 -1.57
N LEU A 11 -22.87 16.93 -1.48
CA LEU A 11 -22.24 15.62 -1.62
C LEU A 11 -21.80 15.09 -0.25
N LEU A 12 -21.90 13.77 -0.06
CA LEU A 12 -21.23 13.05 1.03
C LEU A 12 -19.74 12.91 0.74
N GLY A 13 -19.39 12.76 -0.53
CA GLY A 13 -18.04 12.52 -0.97
C GLY A 13 -18.04 11.94 -2.37
N GLU A 14 -17.02 11.15 -2.67
CA GLU A 14 -16.84 10.55 -3.99
C GLU A 14 -16.38 9.11 -3.85
N VAL A 15 -16.89 8.23 -4.70
CA VAL A 15 -16.25 6.96 -4.98
C VAL A 15 -15.13 7.23 -5.98
N ILE A 16 -13.92 6.87 -5.61
CA ILE A 16 -12.73 7.02 -6.44
C ILE A 16 -12.11 5.66 -6.76
N ALA A 17 -11.53 5.57 -7.95
CA ALA A 17 -10.65 4.50 -8.38
C ALA A 17 -9.61 5.08 -9.31
N TRP A 18 -8.43 4.49 -9.41
CA TRP A 18 -7.41 4.95 -10.35
C TRP A 18 -6.91 3.81 -11.23
N ALA A 19 -6.42 4.19 -12.41
CA ALA A 19 -5.83 3.25 -13.34
C ALA A 19 -4.54 3.81 -13.89
N CYS A 20 -3.52 2.96 -13.91
CA CYS A 20 -2.19 3.26 -14.43
C CYS A 20 -1.76 2.24 -15.52
N PRO A 21 -2.57 2.00 -16.57
CA PRO A 21 -2.28 0.96 -17.56
C PRO A 21 -1.03 1.34 -18.37
N GLY A 22 -0.06 0.42 -18.44
CA GLY A 22 1.17 0.64 -19.20
C GLY A 22 2.05 1.80 -18.71
N LEU A 23 1.75 2.34 -17.52
CA LEU A 23 2.47 3.50 -16.98
C LEU A 23 3.94 3.16 -16.73
N SER A 24 4.82 4.00 -17.28
CA SER A 24 6.26 4.00 -17.07
C SER A 24 6.74 5.44 -16.95
N VAL A 25 7.17 5.84 -15.76
CA VAL A 25 7.62 7.21 -15.46
C VAL A 25 8.97 7.18 -14.76
N THR A 26 9.88 8.09 -15.10
CA THR A 26 11.18 8.15 -14.41
C THR A 26 11.00 8.60 -12.95
N HIS A 27 11.92 8.23 -12.08
CA HIS A 27 11.89 8.70 -10.68
C HIS A 27 11.83 10.23 -10.59
N THR A 28 12.70 10.92 -11.36
CA THR A 28 12.76 12.38 -11.40
C THR A 28 11.44 13.00 -11.87
N ALA A 29 10.81 12.44 -12.91
CA ALA A 29 9.53 12.95 -13.39
C ALA A 29 8.39 12.71 -12.38
N LEU A 30 8.41 11.59 -11.65
CA LEU A 30 7.44 11.33 -10.59
C LEU A 30 7.58 12.31 -9.42
N VAL A 31 8.81 12.59 -8.99
CA VAL A 31 9.10 13.58 -7.93
C VAL A 31 8.63 14.97 -8.36
N ALA A 32 9.00 15.40 -9.57
CA ALA A 32 8.53 16.69 -10.10
C ALA A 32 7.00 16.77 -10.20
N ALA A 33 6.33 15.67 -10.59
CA ALA A 33 4.88 15.62 -10.65
C ALA A 33 4.23 15.73 -9.26
N LEU A 34 4.83 15.13 -8.22
CA LEU A 34 4.37 15.26 -6.83
C LEU A 34 4.49 16.70 -6.35
N GLU A 35 5.64 17.34 -6.57
CA GLU A 35 5.89 18.73 -6.16
C GLU A 35 4.91 19.70 -6.82
N VAL A 36 4.70 19.57 -8.13
CA VAL A 36 3.79 20.46 -8.86
C VAL A 36 2.32 20.26 -8.43
N ALA A 37 1.95 19.03 -8.04
CA ALA A 37 0.63 18.72 -7.51
C ALA A 37 0.44 19.11 -6.03
N ASP A 38 1.44 19.77 -5.39
CA ASP A 38 1.45 20.10 -3.96
C ASP A 38 1.24 18.86 -3.06
N LEU A 39 1.95 17.79 -3.40
CA LEU A 39 2.01 16.52 -2.68
C LEU A 39 3.43 16.25 -2.19
N ASP A 40 3.54 15.49 -1.11
CA ASP A 40 4.83 15.18 -0.48
C ASP A 40 5.73 14.33 -1.41
N PRO A 41 6.86 14.85 -1.92
CA PRO A 41 7.76 14.07 -2.77
C PRO A 41 8.42 12.91 -2.02
N GLY A 42 8.50 12.96 -0.68
CA GLY A 42 9.13 11.93 0.16
C GLY A 42 8.41 10.58 0.17
N VAL A 43 7.21 10.48 -0.42
CA VAL A 43 6.56 9.18 -0.66
C VAL A 43 7.11 8.44 -1.88
N ALA A 44 7.70 9.17 -2.85
CA ALA A 44 8.41 8.58 -3.97
C ALA A 44 9.80 8.16 -3.50
N ARG A 45 9.93 6.87 -3.17
CA ARG A 45 11.24 6.29 -2.83
C ARG A 45 11.96 5.80 -4.08
N GLU A 46 13.28 5.83 -4.00
CA GLU A 46 14.12 5.10 -4.92
C GLU A 46 13.83 3.60 -4.83
N LEU A 47 13.88 2.94 -5.98
CA LEU A 47 13.65 1.50 -6.06
C LEU A 47 14.95 0.81 -5.69
N ALA A 48 14.96 0.13 -4.54
CA ALA A 48 16.13 -0.63 -4.12
C ALA A 48 16.52 -1.66 -5.21
N PRO A 49 17.82 -1.89 -5.47
CA PRO A 49 18.28 -2.79 -6.53
C PRO A 49 17.64 -4.18 -6.46
N ARG A 50 17.51 -4.75 -5.25
CA ARG A 50 16.81 -6.02 -5.02
C ARG A 50 15.41 -6.05 -5.63
N HIS A 51 14.62 -4.99 -5.43
CA HIS A 51 13.24 -4.93 -5.93
C HIS A 51 13.21 -4.72 -7.44
N ALA A 52 14.12 -3.92 -7.99
CA ALA A 52 14.26 -3.75 -9.42
C ALA A 52 14.68 -5.07 -10.10
N PHE A 53 15.63 -5.79 -9.51
CA PHE A 53 16.11 -7.07 -10.03
C PHE A 53 15.05 -8.16 -9.99
N ALA A 54 14.23 -8.22 -8.93
CA ALA A 54 13.08 -9.13 -8.89
C ALA A 54 12.09 -8.90 -10.06
N ARG A 55 12.00 -7.67 -10.58
CA ARG A 55 11.23 -7.38 -11.80
C ARG A 55 12.00 -7.77 -13.06
N ALA A 56 13.29 -7.47 -13.13
CA ALA A 56 14.15 -7.89 -14.23
C ALA A 56 14.11 -9.42 -14.42
N CYS A 57 14.14 -10.19 -13.33
CA CYS A 57 14.01 -11.65 -13.37
C CYS A 57 12.73 -12.15 -14.06
N ARG A 58 11.63 -11.39 -14.06
CA ARG A 58 10.41 -11.79 -14.79
C ARG A 58 10.56 -11.70 -16.31
N VAL A 59 11.43 -10.81 -16.77
CA VAL A 59 11.79 -10.68 -18.19
C VAL A 59 12.84 -11.73 -18.53
N LEU A 60 13.85 -11.88 -17.67
CA LEU A 60 14.94 -12.84 -17.85
C LEU A 60 14.51 -14.31 -17.70
N SER A 61 13.35 -14.58 -17.09
CA SER A 61 12.82 -15.94 -16.92
C SER A 61 12.25 -16.56 -18.19
N ASP A 62 12.28 -15.85 -19.33
CA ASP A 62 11.94 -16.47 -20.61
C ASP A 62 12.87 -17.68 -20.87
N GLN A 63 12.27 -18.87 -20.97
CA GLN A 63 12.95 -20.18 -21.05
C GLN A 63 13.89 -20.49 -19.87
N ARG A 64 13.68 -19.86 -18.71
CA ARG A 64 14.54 -20.04 -17.52
C ARG A 64 13.74 -20.08 -16.24
N ILE A 65 14.17 -20.96 -15.34
CA ILE A 65 13.77 -20.94 -13.94
C ILE A 65 14.83 -20.17 -13.15
N ILE A 66 14.43 -19.07 -12.51
CA ILE A 66 15.30 -18.24 -11.67
C ILE A 66 14.89 -18.38 -10.21
N ARG A 67 15.82 -18.77 -9.33
CA ARG A 67 15.55 -18.94 -7.89
C ARG A 67 16.65 -18.32 -7.03
N PRO A 68 16.32 -17.58 -5.96
CA PRO A 68 17.32 -17.20 -4.97
C PRO A 68 17.82 -18.45 -4.24
N VAL A 69 19.14 -18.57 -4.08
CA VAL A 69 19.77 -19.72 -3.39
C VAL A 69 20.58 -19.32 -2.17
N ALA A 70 21.04 -18.06 -2.12
CA ALA A 70 21.78 -17.51 -0.99
C ALA A 70 21.51 -16.00 -0.89
N GLU A 71 21.45 -15.50 0.34
CA GLU A 71 21.32 -14.08 0.63
C GLU A 71 22.13 -13.78 1.90
N ASP A 72 23.08 -12.85 1.80
CA ASP A 72 23.84 -12.33 2.93
C ASP A 72 23.53 -10.83 3.14
N ALA A 73 24.34 -10.09 3.92
CA ALA A 73 24.08 -8.68 4.18
C ALA A 73 24.22 -7.79 2.93
N SER A 74 25.15 -8.11 2.02
CA SER A 74 25.51 -7.29 0.85
C SER A 74 25.00 -7.85 -0.47
N THR A 75 24.74 -9.16 -0.56
CA THR A 75 24.60 -9.85 -1.84
C THR A 75 23.41 -10.80 -1.84
N ILE A 76 22.80 -10.99 -3.01
CA ILE A 76 21.83 -12.08 -3.26
C ILE A 76 22.31 -12.89 -4.45
N THR A 77 22.41 -14.20 -4.29
CA THR A 77 22.77 -15.12 -5.37
C THR A 77 21.53 -15.86 -5.87
N PHE A 78 21.39 -15.89 -7.20
CA PHE A 78 20.31 -16.51 -7.93
C PHE A 78 20.85 -17.63 -8.81
N GLN A 79 20.20 -18.78 -8.78
CA GLN A 79 20.40 -19.85 -9.73
C GLN A 79 19.55 -19.59 -10.97
N PHE A 80 20.19 -19.63 -12.14
CA PHE A 80 19.54 -19.63 -13.44
C PHE A 80 19.60 -21.05 -14.01
N THR A 81 18.44 -21.65 -14.23
CA THR A 81 18.30 -22.98 -14.80
C THR A 81 17.63 -22.85 -16.17
N ALA A 82 18.33 -23.25 -17.22
CA ALA A 82 17.78 -23.28 -18.57
C ALA A 82 16.74 -24.40 -18.68
N GLU A 83 15.58 -24.07 -19.25
CA GLU A 83 14.53 -25.00 -19.60
C GLU A 83 14.60 -25.27 -21.11
N SER A 84 14.80 -26.52 -21.50
CA SER A 84 14.74 -26.95 -22.90
C SER A 84 13.67 -28.03 -23.06
N ARG A 85 13.07 -28.08 -24.25
CA ARG A 85 12.11 -29.14 -24.61
C ARG A 85 12.79 -30.15 -25.52
N ASN A 86 12.78 -31.41 -25.10
CA ASN A 86 13.28 -32.55 -25.88
C ASN A 86 12.10 -33.51 -26.08
N ASP A 87 11.55 -33.55 -27.30
CA ASP A 87 10.31 -34.23 -27.66
C ASP A 87 9.12 -33.87 -26.72
N ASP A 88 8.70 -34.83 -25.90
CA ASP A 88 7.55 -34.76 -24.99
C ASP A 88 7.96 -34.46 -23.54
N LYS A 89 9.22 -34.07 -23.30
CA LYS A 89 9.74 -33.79 -21.95
C LYS A 89 10.46 -32.45 -21.89
N PHE A 90 10.41 -31.83 -20.71
CA PHE A 90 11.26 -30.70 -20.38
C PHE A 90 12.52 -31.21 -19.66
N GLU A 91 13.67 -30.67 -20.06
CA GLU A 91 14.96 -30.85 -19.41
C GLU A 91 15.36 -29.55 -18.73
N TYR A 92 15.96 -29.67 -17.54
CA TYR A 92 16.35 -28.53 -16.71
C TYR A 92 17.83 -28.63 -16.40
N THR A 93 18.62 -27.71 -16.96
CA THR A 93 20.08 -27.71 -16.78
C THR A 93 20.50 -26.44 -16.08
N LEU A 94 21.38 -26.55 -15.07
CA LEU A 94 22.00 -25.39 -14.46
C LEU A 94 22.75 -24.60 -15.55
N GLU A 95 22.35 -23.35 -15.77
CA GLU A 95 22.99 -22.46 -16.74
C GLU A 95 24.12 -21.70 -16.05
N THR A 96 23.81 -21.01 -14.95
CA THR A 96 24.81 -20.25 -14.16
C THR A 96 24.25 -19.76 -12.82
N MET A 97 25.13 -19.11 -12.04
CA MET A 97 24.80 -18.39 -10.82
C MET A 97 25.03 -16.89 -11.04
N ILE A 98 24.02 -16.08 -10.74
CA ILE A 98 24.11 -14.62 -10.80
C ILE A 98 24.08 -14.06 -9.39
N SER A 99 25.03 -13.18 -9.07
CA SER A 99 25.04 -12.44 -7.81
C SER A 99 24.71 -10.97 -8.04
N LEU A 100 23.83 -10.43 -7.20
CA LEU A 100 23.42 -9.03 -7.17
C LEU A 100 23.95 -8.38 -5.89
N ASP A 101 24.72 -7.31 -6.03
CA ASP A 101 25.04 -6.41 -4.91
C ASP A 101 23.83 -5.54 -4.56
N LYS A 102 23.39 -5.59 -3.31
CA LYS A 102 22.20 -4.90 -2.80
C LYS A 102 22.37 -3.39 -2.69
N GLN A 103 23.61 -2.91 -2.56
CA GLN A 103 23.92 -1.49 -2.38
C GLN A 103 24.15 -0.83 -3.73
N THR A 104 25.02 -1.40 -4.56
CA THR A 104 25.41 -0.80 -5.83
C THR A 104 24.47 -1.17 -6.97
N GLY A 105 23.75 -2.29 -6.86
CA GLY A 105 23.00 -2.87 -7.97
C GLY A 105 23.88 -3.47 -9.06
N SER A 106 25.14 -3.80 -8.75
CA SER A 106 26.03 -4.49 -9.69
C SER A 106 25.65 -5.97 -9.81
N VAL A 107 25.60 -6.46 -11.05
CA VAL A 107 25.37 -7.87 -11.36
C VAL A 107 26.67 -8.54 -11.78
N SER A 108 26.99 -9.67 -11.15
CA SER A 108 28.15 -10.50 -11.47
C SER A 108 27.72 -11.92 -11.81
N CYS A 109 28.28 -12.50 -12.87
CA CYS A 109 27.94 -13.83 -13.37
C CYS A 109 29.14 -14.40 -14.16
N GLU A 110 29.31 -15.71 -14.17
CA GLU A 110 30.38 -16.40 -14.91
C GLU A 110 30.18 -16.34 -16.44
N LEU A 111 28.95 -16.08 -16.89
CA LEU A 111 28.60 -15.91 -18.30
C LEU A 111 28.50 -14.41 -18.64
N PRO A 112 29.50 -13.80 -19.31
CA PRO A 112 29.55 -12.35 -19.50
C PRO A 112 28.36 -11.78 -20.28
N GLY A 113 27.86 -12.54 -21.26
CA GLY A 113 26.69 -12.13 -22.05
C GLY A 113 25.42 -12.04 -21.20
N LEU A 114 25.20 -13.00 -20.31
CA LEU A 114 24.05 -12.99 -19.41
C LEU A 114 24.21 -11.95 -18.28
N ALA A 115 25.44 -11.73 -17.79
CA ALA A 115 25.73 -10.65 -16.84
C ALA A 115 25.32 -9.28 -17.41
N THR A 116 25.69 -9.03 -18.66
CA THR A 116 25.38 -7.78 -19.36
C THR A 116 23.87 -7.62 -19.54
N LEU A 117 23.19 -8.64 -20.06
CA LEU A 117 21.73 -8.61 -20.22
C LEU A 117 21.00 -8.38 -18.89
N ALA A 118 21.45 -9.05 -17.82
CA ALA A 118 20.85 -8.91 -16.50
C ALA A 118 21.08 -7.51 -15.91
N GLN A 119 22.25 -6.91 -16.12
CA GLN A 119 22.53 -5.52 -15.71
C GLN A 119 21.67 -4.53 -16.51
N GLU A 120 21.55 -4.69 -17.83
CA GLU A 120 20.73 -3.81 -18.67
C GLU A 120 19.24 -3.84 -18.27
N GLU A 121 18.68 -5.03 -18.01
CA GLU A 121 17.29 -5.16 -17.54
C GLU A 121 17.10 -4.61 -16.12
N LEU A 122 18.11 -4.74 -15.26
CA LEU A 122 18.10 -4.13 -13.93
C LEU A 122 18.09 -2.61 -14.03
N ASP A 123 18.99 -2.02 -14.80
CA ASP A 123 19.12 -0.57 -14.97
C ASP A 123 17.83 0.02 -15.55
N ARG A 124 17.25 -0.64 -16.55
CA ARG A 124 15.92 -0.29 -17.09
C ARG A 124 14.87 -0.29 -16.00
N CYS A 125 14.87 -1.31 -15.13
CA CYS A 125 13.93 -1.38 -14.02
C CYS A 125 14.17 -0.30 -12.96
N ILE A 126 15.42 0.02 -12.63
CA ILE A 126 15.75 1.08 -11.67
C ILE A 126 15.25 2.44 -12.18
N ALA A 127 15.44 2.71 -13.47
CA ALA A 127 15.13 3.99 -14.09
C ALA A 127 13.64 4.37 -14.02
N VAL A 128 12.74 3.39 -14.09
CA VAL A 128 11.30 3.65 -14.23
C VAL A 128 10.44 3.09 -13.08
N ARG A 129 9.39 3.84 -12.76
CA ARG A 129 8.30 3.48 -11.87
C ARG A 129 7.11 3.05 -12.70
N THR A 130 6.53 1.92 -12.31
CA THR A 130 5.37 1.31 -12.96
C THR A 130 4.07 1.78 -12.34
N GLY A 131 2.93 1.43 -12.94
CA GLY A 131 1.62 1.67 -12.35
C GLY A 131 1.46 1.13 -10.92
N SER A 132 2.09 -0.01 -10.60
CA SER A 132 2.09 -0.57 -9.24
C SER A 132 2.90 0.28 -8.25
N ASP A 133 3.97 0.91 -8.71
CA ASP A 133 4.77 1.83 -7.89
C ASP A 133 3.98 3.11 -7.61
N VAL A 134 3.34 3.68 -8.63
CA VAL A 134 2.46 4.85 -8.47
C VAL A 134 1.26 4.54 -7.56
N THR A 135 0.68 3.34 -7.66
CA THR A 135 -0.40 2.91 -6.75
C THR A 135 0.05 2.92 -5.29
N ARG A 136 1.25 2.42 -4.99
CA ARG A 136 1.81 2.45 -3.62
C ARG A 136 2.11 3.87 -3.14
N VAL A 137 2.51 4.76 -4.04
CA VAL A 137 2.69 6.19 -3.74
C VAL A 137 1.36 6.83 -3.36
N ILE A 138 0.29 6.61 -4.14
CA ILE A 138 -1.05 7.12 -3.84
C ILE A 138 -1.56 6.60 -2.50
N GLN A 139 -1.45 5.29 -2.25
CA GLN A 139 -1.85 4.69 -0.97
C GLN A 139 -1.16 5.35 0.23
N LYS A 140 0.16 5.57 0.14
CA LYS A 140 0.92 6.27 1.20
C LYS A 140 0.52 7.73 1.39
N LEU A 141 0.14 8.43 0.31
CA LEU A 141 -0.35 9.80 0.41
C LEU A 141 -1.67 9.85 1.18
N PHE A 142 -2.60 8.93 0.89
CA PHE A 142 -3.84 8.79 1.65
C PHE A 142 -3.55 8.44 3.12
N GLU A 143 -2.75 7.41 3.41
CA GLU A 143 -2.35 7.07 4.79
C GLU A 143 -1.87 8.27 5.62
N ARG A 144 -1.25 9.27 4.98
CA ARG A 144 -0.76 10.50 5.62
C ARG A 144 -1.80 11.62 5.71
N GLN A 145 -2.69 11.77 4.74
CA GLN A 145 -3.48 13.00 4.57
C GLN A 145 -5.00 12.80 4.53
N ALA A 146 -5.50 11.60 4.19
CA ALA A 146 -6.93 11.37 4.02
C ALA A 146 -7.31 9.89 4.22
N ASP A 147 -8.51 9.63 4.73
CA ASP A 147 -8.98 8.24 4.88
C ASP A 147 -9.62 7.72 3.58
N LEU A 148 -9.23 6.50 3.21
CA LEU A 148 -9.83 5.71 2.13
C LEU A 148 -10.68 4.59 2.71
N PHE A 149 -11.96 4.56 2.38
CA PHE A 149 -12.88 3.51 2.82
C PHE A 149 -13.16 2.55 1.67
N PRO A 150 -12.69 1.29 1.70
CA PRO A 150 -12.94 0.35 0.61
C PRO A 150 -14.43 0.05 0.50
N ILE A 151 -15.01 0.23 -0.69
CA ILE A 151 -16.44 -0.09 -0.95
C ILE A 151 -16.63 -1.53 -1.45
N ARG A 152 -15.53 -2.25 -1.71
CA ARG A 152 -15.51 -3.64 -2.14
C ARG A 152 -14.34 -4.38 -1.50
N PRO A 153 -14.55 -5.55 -0.87
CA PRO A 153 -13.47 -6.42 -0.43
C PRO A 153 -12.54 -6.81 -1.61
N GLY A 154 -11.25 -6.55 -1.46
CA GLY A 154 -10.25 -6.85 -2.50
C GLY A 154 -10.36 -6.02 -3.79
N GLY A 155 -11.12 -4.92 -3.78
CA GLY A 155 -11.28 -4.02 -4.93
C GLY A 155 -10.46 -2.72 -4.83
N GLY A 156 -10.08 -2.15 -5.97
CA GLY A 156 -9.39 -0.86 -6.06
C GLY A 156 -10.33 0.35 -6.14
N CYS A 157 -11.50 0.28 -5.48
CA CYS A 157 -12.50 1.34 -5.43
C CYS A 157 -12.75 1.74 -3.97
N TYR A 158 -12.76 3.04 -3.71
CA TYR A 158 -12.79 3.59 -2.36
C TYR A 158 -13.78 4.75 -2.27
N PHE A 159 -14.52 4.85 -1.18
CA PHE A 159 -15.22 6.06 -0.80
C PHE A 159 -14.25 7.01 -0.10
N THR A 160 -14.27 8.27 -0.51
CA THR A 160 -13.52 9.37 0.11
C THR A 160 -14.49 10.48 0.53
N PRO A 161 -14.54 10.85 1.82
CA PRO A 161 -15.38 11.93 2.32
C PRO A 161 -15.15 13.28 1.62
N ILE A 162 -16.21 14.07 1.44
CA ILE A 162 -16.17 15.35 0.69
C ILE A 162 -15.15 16.35 1.24
N ARG A 163 -14.86 16.29 2.56
CA ARG A 163 -13.86 17.14 3.20
C ARG A 163 -12.44 16.99 2.64
N HIS A 164 -12.17 15.87 1.96
CA HIS A 164 -10.87 15.56 1.34
C HIS A 164 -10.86 15.87 -0.16
N ALA A 165 -11.90 16.51 -0.72
CA ALA A 165 -12.00 16.78 -2.16
C ALA A 165 -10.78 17.53 -2.73
N VAL A 166 -10.27 18.54 -2.03
CA VAL A 166 -9.07 19.29 -2.44
C VAL A 166 -7.85 18.37 -2.55
N PHE A 167 -7.70 17.42 -1.64
CA PHE A 167 -6.63 16.43 -1.70
C PHE A 167 -6.83 15.46 -2.87
N VAL A 168 -8.07 15.02 -3.12
CA VAL A 168 -8.41 14.19 -4.29
C VAL A 168 -8.10 14.92 -5.61
N ASP A 169 -8.33 16.24 -5.68
CA ASP A 169 -7.97 17.06 -6.83
C ASP A 169 -6.46 17.05 -7.11
N ARG A 170 -5.63 17.09 -6.06
CA ARG A 170 -4.17 16.97 -6.17
C ARG A 170 -3.74 15.59 -6.66
N ILE A 171 -4.39 14.53 -6.18
CA ILE A 171 -4.16 13.16 -6.67
C ILE A 171 -4.54 13.04 -8.15
N GLN A 172 -5.62 13.69 -8.57
CA GLN A 172 -6.01 13.75 -9.98
C GLN A 172 -4.95 14.48 -10.82
N ASP A 173 -4.44 15.62 -10.37
CA ASP A 173 -3.39 16.37 -11.08
C ASP A 173 -2.10 15.52 -11.20
N LEU A 174 -1.67 14.89 -10.12
CA LEU A 174 -0.54 13.94 -10.14
C LEU A 174 -0.75 12.85 -11.20
N LEU A 175 -1.88 12.16 -11.16
CA LEU A 175 -2.18 11.06 -12.07
C LEU A 175 -2.17 11.52 -13.53
N ASN A 176 -2.79 12.66 -13.84
CA ASN A 176 -2.80 13.23 -15.18
C ASN A 176 -1.37 13.51 -15.69
N ARG A 177 -0.49 14.01 -14.82
CA ARG A 177 0.91 14.32 -15.18
C ARG A 177 1.74 13.09 -15.49
N VAL A 178 1.49 11.98 -14.78
CA VAL A 178 2.26 10.74 -14.96
C VAL A 178 1.62 9.77 -15.97
N GLY A 179 0.56 10.19 -16.66
CA GLY A 179 -0.16 9.37 -17.66
C GLY A 179 -1.11 8.33 -17.05
N GLY A 180 -1.45 8.48 -15.78
CA GLY A 180 -2.54 7.74 -15.13
C GLY A 180 -3.89 8.45 -15.30
N ARG A 181 -4.93 7.87 -14.70
CA ARG A 181 -6.25 8.49 -14.62
C ARG A 181 -6.93 8.22 -13.28
N LEU A 182 -7.64 9.22 -12.78
CA LEU A 182 -8.55 9.09 -11.65
C LEU A 182 -9.99 9.01 -12.16
N LEU A 183 -10.71 7.98 -11.73
CA LEU A 183 -12.14 7.82 -11.92
C LEU A 183 -12.82 8.34 -10.66
N ARG A 184 -13.78 9.26 -10.81
CA ARG A 184 -14.51 9.87 -9.71
C ARG A 184 -16.00 9.77 -9.97
N PHE A 185 -16.74 9.32 -8.97
CA PHE A 185 -18.19 9.20 -9.00
C PHE A 185 -18.74 9.91 -7.76
N PRO A 186 -19.34 11.10 -7.91
CA PRO A 186 -19.84 11.85 -6.77
C PRO A 186 -21.02 11.11 -6.12
N VAL A 187 -21.07 11.16 -4.79
CA VAL A 187 -22.15 10.56 -4.00
C VAL A 187 -23.02 11.67 -3.41
N PRO A 188 -24.22 11.94 -3.96
CA PRO A 188 -25.12 12.96 -3.44
C PRO A 188 -25.74 12.51 -2.11
N VAL A 189 -25.98 13.48 -1.22
CA VAL A 189 -26.73 13.27 0.02
C VAL A 189 -28.20 12.97 -0.30
N GLY A 190 -28.84 12.12 0.51
CA GLY A 190 -30.29 11.94 0.52
C GLY A 190 -30.78 10.81 -0.39
N THR A 191 -29.87 9.99 -0.91
CA THR A 191 -30.26 8.77 -1.63
C THR A 191 -30.25 7.62 -0.64
N THR A 192 -31.39 6.95 -0.45
CA THR A 192 -31.53 5.88 0.57
C THR A 192 -30.41 4.84 0.46
N GLU A 193 -30.12 4.38 -0.74
CA GLU A 193 -29.10 3.37 -1.01
C GLU A 193 -27.66 3.91 -0.94
N GLY A 194 -27.44 5.14 -1.41
CA GLY A 194 -26.13 5.78 -1.36
C GLY A 194 -25.72 6.13 0.08
N ASP A 195 -26.61 6.75 0.83
CA ASP A 195 -26.39 7.11 2.23
C ASP A 195 -26.13 5.86 3.08
N ARG A 196 -26.90 4.78 2.86
CA ARG A 196 -26.68 3.47 3.51
C ARG A 196 -25.32 2.88 3.15
N SER A 197 -24.95 2.87 1.86
CA SER A 197 -23.68 2.28 1.40
C SER A 197 -22.48 3.05 1.91
N VAL A 198 -22.57 4.39 1.96
CA VAL A 198 -21.53 5.24 2.56
C VAL A 198 -21.41 4.95 4.06
N THR A 199 -22.53 4.89 4.77
CA THR A 199 -22.54 4.55 6.21
C THR A 199 -21.83 3.24 6.47
N GLN A 200 -22.18 2.20 5.70
CA GLN A 200 -21.58 0.88 5.84
C GLN A 200 -20.08 0.89 5.51
N ALA A 201 -19.66 1.52 4.40
CA ALA A 201 -18.26 1.55 3.99
C ALA A 201 -17.37 2.27 5.01
N VAL A 202 -17.84 3.40 5.56
CA VAL A 202 -17.11 4.14 6.60
C VAL A 202 -17.07 3.33 7.90
N ALA A 203 -18.18 2.73 8.31
CA ALA A 203 -18.26 1.93 9.52
C ALA A 203 -17.36 0.68 9.44
N ASP A 204 -17.36 -0.02 8.30
CA ASP A 204 -16.53 -1.22 8.09
C ASP A 204 -15.04 -0.87 8.04
N GLY A 205 -14.66 0.21 7.37
CA GLY A 205 -13.27 0.65 7.34
C GLY A 205 -12.75 1.03 8.73
N LEU A 206 -13.55 1.74 9.54
CA LEU A 206 -13.18 2.07 10.92
C LEU A 206 -13.18 0.82 11.81
N ALA A 207 -14.11 -0.10 11.62
CA ALA A 207 -14.12 -1.38 12.34
C ALA A 207 -12.88 -2.22 12.05
N ALA A 208 -12.41 -2.26 10.79
CA ALA A 208 -11.19 -2.95 10.40
C ALA A 208 -9.97 -2.35 11.12
N VAL A 209 -9.87 -1.02 11.19
CA VAL A 209 -8.79 -0.33 11.94
C VAL A 209 -8.83 -0.68 13.44
N VAL A 210 -10.02 -0.76 14.04
CA VAL A 210 -10.17 -1.18 15.45
C VAL A 210 -9.72 -2.64 15.64
N ALA A 211 -10.08 -3.53 14.71
CA ALA A 211 -9.66 -4.92 14.75
C ALA A 211 -8.13 -5.06 14.64
N GLU A 212 -7.47 -4.26 13.80
CA GLU A 212 -6.00 -4.20 13.72
C GLU A 212 -5.37 -3.80 15.05
N HIS A 213 -5.96 -2.83 15.76
CA HIS A 213 -5.45 -2.42 17.08
C HIS A 213 -5.53 -3.56 18.08
N ARG A 214 -6.70 -4.21 18.19
CA ARG A 214 -6.90 -5.35 19.11
C ARG A 214 -5.96 -6.51 18.77
N HIS A 215 -5.79 -6.81 17.49
CA HIS A 215 -4.83 -7.81 17.05
C HIS A 215 -3.40 -7.47 17.44
N ALA A 216 -2.98 -6.21 17.26
CA ALA A 216 -1.65 -5.76 17.68
C ALA A 216 -1.45 -5.88 19.20
N VAL A 217 -2.46 -5.50 19.99
CA VAL A 217 -2.44 -5.63 21.47
C VAL A 217 -2.29 -7.08 21.90
N ALA A 218 -3.02 -8.00 21.27
CA ALA A 218 -2.96 -9.43 21.58
C ALA A 218 -1.57 -10.04 21.36
N LEU A 219 -0.76 -9.47 20.45
CA LEU A 219 0.61 -9.92 20.16
C LEU A 219 1.66 -9.37 21.14
N PHE A 220 1.31 -8.46 22.04
CA PHE A 220 2.27 -7.94 23.01
C PHE A 220 2.65 -8.99 24.06
N GLY A 221 3.92 -8.98 24.45
CA GLY A 221 4.53 -9.87 25.42
C GLY A 221 5.52 -9.13 26.31
N SER A 222 6.18 -9.87 27.20
CA SER A 222 7.15 -9.31 28.17
C SER A 222 8.38 -8.65 27.52
N ASP A 223 8.67 -8.99 26.26
CA ASP A 223 9.74 -8.40 25.45
C ASP A 223 9.30 -7.14 24.68
N THR A 224 8.03 -6.74 24.79
CA THR A 224 7.48 -5.59 24.07
C THR A 224 8.00 -4.29 24.68
N ARG A 225 8.69 -3.49 23.85
CA ARG A 225 9.25 -2.19 24.25
C ARG A 225 8.17 -1.18 24.62
N GLU A 226 8.45 -0.36 25.63
CA GLU A 226 7.55 0.72 26.10
C GLU A 226 7.10 1.65 24.96
N ASP A 227 8.01 2.01 24.05
CA ASP A 227 7.69 2.84 22.89
C ASP A 227 6.66 2.21 21.95
N THR A 228 6.66 0.89 21.82
CA THR A 228 5.66 0.15 21.03
C THR A 228 4.28 0.26 21.67
N LEU A 229 4.21 0.12 23.00
CA LEU A 229 2.96 0.27 23.77
C LEU A 229 2.42 1.70 23.66
N LYS A 230 3.29 2.72 23.80
CA LYS A 230 2.91 4.14 23.62
C LYS A 230 2.36 4.42 22.22
N ARG A 231 3.00 3.88 21.18
CA ARG A 231 2.52 4.03 19.79
C ARG A 231 1.16 3.35 19.58
N ALA A 232 0.93 2.20 20.20
CA ALA A 232 -0.38 1.54 20.14
C ALA A 232 -1.47 2.39 20.78
N ALA A 233 -1.21 2.96 21.96
CA ALA A 233 -2.13 3.89 22.63
C ALA A 233 -2.45 5.12 21.76
N GLU A 234 -1.43 5.70 21.11
CA GLU A 234 -1.61 6.84 20.22
C GLU A 234 -2.46 6.50 18.99
N ARG A 235 -2.27 5.32 18.41
CA ARG A 235 -3.09 4.82 17.29
C ARG A 235 -4.55 4.65 17.69
N ILE A 236 -4.84 4.07 18.86
CA ILE A 236 -6.20 3.92 19.37
C ILE A 236 -6.84 5.31 19.59
N ARG A 237 -6.11 6.25 20.20
CA ARG A 237 -6.59 7.63 20.41
C ARG A 237 -6.88 8.33 19.09
N THR A 238 -6.03 8.14 18.10
CA THR A 238 -6.23 8.68 16.74
C THR A 238 -7.52 8.12 16.12
N THR A 239 -7.77 6.82 16.25
CA THR A 239 -9.02 6.21 15.77
C THR A 239 -10.26 6.79 16.49
N LYS A 240 -10.17 7.02 17.80
CA LYS A 240 -11.24 7.70 18.56
C LYS A 240 -11.54 9.10 18.02
N TYR A 241 -10.50 9.87 17.68
CA TYR A 241 -10.66 11.16 17.02
C TYR A 241 -11.34 11.02 15.65
N LYS A 242 -10.93 10.04 14.84
CA LYS A 242 -11.54 9.76 13.53
C LYS A 242 -13.03 9.42 13.64
N LEU A 243 -13.45 8.64 14.63
CA LEU A 243 -14.88 8.34 14.86
C LEU A 243 -15.71 9.61 15.08
N ASN A 244 -15.16 10.58 15.81
CA ASN A 244 -15.83 11.88 15.98
C ASN A 244 -15.79 12.71 14.70
N ALA A 245 -14.65 12.72 13.99
CA ALA A 245 -14.49 13.44 12.73
C ALA A 245 -15.42 12.93 11.61
N TYR A 246 -15.82 11.66 11.66
CA TYR A 246 -16.72 11.02 10.69
C TYR A 246 -18.10 10.69 11.26
N ALA A 247 -18.49 11.27 12.40
CA ALA A 247 -19.77 10.99 13.05
C ALA A 247 -20.98 11.21 12.12
N GLU A 248 -20.91 12.19 11.22
CA GLU A 248 -21.97 12.47 10.23
C GLU A 248 -22.20 11.32 9.23
N TYR A 249 -21.18 10.49 8.97
CA TYR A 249 -21.28 9.34 8.07
C TYR A 249 -21.74 8.07 8.79
N LEU A 250 -21.60 8.01 10.12
CA LEU A 250 -21.77 6.76 10.87
C LEU A 250 -23.23 6.52 11.30
N ALA A 251 -24.06 7.55 11.36
CA ALA A 251 -25.44 7.44 11.86
C ALA A 251 -25.49 6.60 13.17
N GLY A 252 -26.30 5.54 13.22
CA GLY A 252 -26.42 4.65 14.38
C GLY A 252 -25.21 3.74 14.66
N GLU A 253 -24.25 3.63 13.74
CA GLU A 253 -23.06 2.78 13.91
C GLU A 253 -22.03 3.37 14.87
N LYS A 254 -22.10 4.68 15.16
CA LYS A 254 -21.11 5.38 15.98
C LYS A 254 -21.00 4.76 17.38
N GLU A 255 -22.12 4.49 18.05
CA GLU A 255 -22.14 3.94 19.41
C GLU A 255 -21.53 2.53 19.48
N ARG A 256 -21.70 1.73 18.44
CA ARG A 256 -21.07 0.42 18.33
C ARG A 256 -19.55 0.54 18.21
N LEU A 257 -19.08 1.46 17.35
CA LEU A 257 -17.65 1.69 17.14
C LEU A 257 -16.97 2.35 18.34
N ASP A 258 -17.64 3.30 19.02
CA ASP A 258 -17.14 3.92 20.24
C ASP A 258 -16.90 2.88 21.33
N ARG A 259 -17.85 1.94 21.51
CA ARG A 259 -17.68 0.80 22.43
C ARG A 259 -16.50 -0.08 22.02
N ALA A 260 -16.39 -0.43 20.74
CA ALA A 260 -15.29 -1.26 20.24
C ALA A 260 -13.91 -0.62 20.44
N VAL A 261 -13.80 0.71 20.31
CA VAL A 261 -12.56 1.45 20.61
C VAL A 261 -12.29 1.48 22.11
N ALA A 262 -13.31 1.67 22.94
CA ALA A 262 -13.16 1.63 24.40
C ALA A 262 -12.70 0.24 24.89
N ASP A 263 -13.23 -0.83 24.29
CA ASP A 263 -12.80 -2.21 24.57
C ASP A 263 -11.32 -2.40 24.19
N ALA A 264 -10.89 -1.93 23.02
CA ALA A 264 -9.49 -2.00 22.60
C ALA A 264 -8.55 -1.19 23.54
N GLU A 265 -9.02 -0.05 24.06
CA GLU A 265 -8.29 0.76 25.04
C GLU A 265 -8.18 0.05 26.40
N ALA A 266 -9.24 -0.64 26.84
CA ALA A 266 -9.22 -1.47 28.05
C ALA A 266 -8.28 -2.66 27.90
N GLU A 267 -8.36 -3.40 26.79
CA GLU A 267 -7.48 -4.52 26.48
C GLU A 267 -5.99 -4.11 26.49
N LEU A 268 -5.67 -2.94 25.92
CA LEU A 268 -4.30 -2.42 25.98
C LEU A 268 -3.85 -2.14 27.42
N ARG A 269 -4.72 -1.55 28.25
CA ARG A 269 -4.40 -1.26 29.66
C ARG A 269 -4.11 -2.54 30.43
N ASP A 270 -5.01 -3.52 30.34
CA ASP A 270 -4.88 -4.81 31.01
C ASP A 270 -3.58 -5.51 30.57
N LYS A 271 -3.25 -5.41 29.27
CA LYS A 271 -2.03 -6.01 28.73
C LYS A 271 -0.76 -5.33 29.24
N VAL A 272 -0.76 -4.01 29.37
CA VAL A 272 0.36 -3.25 29.97
C VAL A 272 0.55 -3.62 31.43
N GLU A 273 -0.54 -3.74 32.21
CA GLU A 273 -0.49 -4.17 33.61
C GLU A 273 0.06 -5.59 33.76
N GLN A 274 -0.36 -6.52 32.90
CA GLN A 274 0.16 -7.87 32.86
C GLN A 274 1.68 -7.88 32.62
N ILE A 275 2.16 -7.17 31.60
CA ILE A 275 3.58 -7.11 31.24
C ILE A 275 4.41 -6.48 32.38
N ALA A 276 3.89 -5.41 33.00
CA ALA A 276 4.55 -4.76 34.13
C ALA A 276 4.60 -5.68 35.37
N GLY A 277 3.54 -6.44 35.65
CA GLY A 277 3.51 -7.41 36.74
C GLY A 277 4.46 -8.58 36.54
N GLU A 278 4.55 -9.12 35.33
CA GLU A 278 5.49 -10.20 34.98
C GLU A 278 6.96 -9.76 35.10
N ALA A 279 7.27 -8.50 34.76
CA ALA A 279 8.62 -7.95 34.89
C ALA A 279 9.08 -7.74 36.36
N VAL A 280 8.15 -7.64 37.31
CA VAL A 280 8.45 -7.52 38.75
C VAL A 280 8.68 -8.89 39.41
N HIS A 281 8.24 -9.97 38.76
CA HIS A 281 8.34 -11.34 39.27
C HIS A 281 9.39 -12.21 38.57
N ALA A 282 10.11 -11.67 37.58
CA ALA A 282 11.24 -12.29 36.88
C ALA A 282 12.58 -11.75 37.41
#